data_AF-A0A7S2CYX7-F1
#
_entry.id   AF-A0A7S2CYX7-F1
#
_cell.length_a   1.000
_cell.length_b   1.000
_cell.length_c   1.000
_cell.angle_alpha   90.00
_cell.angle_beta   90.00
_cell.angle_gamma   90.00
#
_symmetry.space_group_name_H-M   'P 1'
#
loop_
_entity.id
_entity.type
_entity.pdbx_description
1 polymer ?
#
loop_
_entity_poly.entity_id
_entity_poly.type
_entity_poly.pdbx_seq_one_letter_code
_entity_poly.pdbx_strand_id
1 'polypeptide(L)'
;SYFDTKSHIYYEGAWLQRHRIVAYLILYIQFVQIVFYCNAHPRMAVLTETVSRAASSILHFLALFGILYFMLAFMAHWMLGPELPEFGTIGDTIKNLMRMTFGAFLHVDKVIELDDKMAVMYWLFAVTFMMVIWLTLLNFFLAIIVDAF
;
A
#
# COMPACT_ATOMS: atom_id res chain seq x y z
N SER A 1 31.51 -32.43 -8.54
CA SER A 1 31.42 -31.77 -9.85
C SER A 1 30.06 -31.10 -10.11
N TYR A 2 28.92 -31.78 -9.93
CA TYR A 2 27.58 -31.18 -10.18
C TYR A 2 27.11 -30.12 -9.16
N PHE A 3 27.41 -30.29 -7.88
CA PHE A 3 27.00 -29.36 -6.82
C PHE A 3 27.76 -28.01 -6.87
N ASP A 4 28.98 -28.03 -7.43
CA ASP A 4 29.85 -26.86 -7.52
C ASP A 4 29.44 -25.94 -8.69
N THR A 5 28.93 -26.53 -9.77
CA THR A 5 28.34 -25.74 -10.87
C THR A 5 27.04 -25.06 -10.44
N LYS A 6 26.23 -25.72 -9.59
CA LYS A 6 24.99 -25.12 -9.07
C LYS A 6 25.28 -23.93 -8.17
N SER A 7 26.22 -24.04 -7.22
CA SER A 7 26.59 -22.93 -6.34
C SER A 7 27.12 -21.72 -7.13
N HIS A 8 27.88 -21.95 -8.20
CA HIS A 8 28.35 -20.89 -9.09
C HIS A 8 27.19 -20.15 -9.79
N ILE A 9 26.22 -20.87 -10.34
CA ILE A 9 25.04 -20.28 -10.98
C ILE A 9 24.18 -19.49 -9.98
N TYR A 10 24.00 -19.99 -8.75
CA TYR A 10 23.28 -19.25 -7.70
C TYR A 10 24.01 -17.96 -7.30
N TYR A 11 25.35 -18.01 -7.23
CA TYR A 11 26.16 -16.83 -6.89
C TYR A 11 26.07 -15.76 -7.98
N GLU A 12 26.18 -16.14 -9.26
CA GLU A 12 26.04 -15.23 -10.39
C GLU A 12 24.64 -14.60 -10.45
N GLY A 13 23.60 -15.39 -10.21
CA GLY A 13 22.23 -14.89 -10.14
C GLY A 13 22.04 -13.87 -9.01
N ALA A 14 22.59 -14.15 -7.81
CA ALA A 14 22.51 -13.23 -6.68
C ALA A 14 23.33 -11.95 -6.90
N TRP A 15 24.44 -12.03 -7.62
CA TRP A 15 25.24 -10.87 -8.01
C TRP A 15 24.46 -9.99 -9.00
N LEU A 16 23.86 -10.58 -10.04
CA LEU A 16 23.04 -9.86 -11.01
C LEU A 16 21.84 -9.17 -10.38
N GLN A 17 21.10 -9.83 -9.47
CA GLN A 17 19.96 -9.21 -8.79
C GLN A 17 20.39 -8.00 -7.95
N ARG A 18 21.51 -8.10 -7.22
CA ARG A 18 22.06 -6.98 -6.46
C ARG A 18 22.42 -5.80 -7.36
N HIS A 19 23.06 -6.05 -8.52
CA HIS A 19 23.39 -5.01 -9.48
C HIS A 19 22.15 -4.33 -10.05
N ARG A 20 21.09 -5.10 -10.36
CA ARG A 20 19.81 -4.53 -10.85
C ARG A 20 19.15 -3.64 -9.79
N ILE A 21 19.16 -4.04 -8.52
CA ILE A 21 18.63 -3.24 -7.41
C ILE A 21 19.43 -1.94 -7.26
N VAL A 22 20.76 -2.01 -7.26
CA VAL A 22 21.63 -0.82 -7.13
C VAL A 22 21.43 0.13 -8.33
N ALA A 23 21.40 -0.39 -9.56
CA ALA A 23 21.15 0.40 -10.75
C ALA A 23 19.78 1.10 -10.70
N TYR A 24 18.74 0.39 -10.24
CA TYR A 24 17.41 0.97 -10.05
C TYR A 24 17.41 2.10 -9.02
N LEU A 25 18.10 1.92 -7.88
CA LEU A 25 18.22 2.96 -6.86
C LEU A 25 18.93 4.20 -7.38
N ILE A 26 20.02 4.04 -8.15
CA ILE A 26 20.73 5.15 -8.78
C ILE A 26 19.81 5.91 -9.74
N LEU A 27 19.09 5.20 -10.62
CA LEU A 27 18.14 5.82 -11.55
C LEU A 27 17.01 6.55 -10.81
N TYR A 28 16.53 6.00 -9.69
CA TYR A 28 15.51 6.63 -8.88
C TYR A 28 16.01 7.93 -8.22
N ILE A 29 17.24 7.93 -7.68
CA ILE A 29 17.87 9.14 -7.14
C ILE A 29 18.04 10.20 -8.24
N GLN A 30 18.48 9.80 -9.43
CA GLN A 30 18.60 10.71 -10.58
C GLN A 30 17.24 11.30 -10.98
N PHE A 31 16.19 10.49 -11.01
CA PHE A 31 14.82 10.96 -11.24
C PHE A 31 14.40 12.03 -10.23
N VAL A 32 14.63 11.79 -8.94
CA VAL A 32 14.33 12.76 -7.87
C VAL A 32 15.16 14.03 -8.02
N GLN A 33 16.46 13.93 -8.35
CA GLN A 33 17.31 15.10 -8.61
C GLN A 33 16.78 15.96 -9.75
N ILE A 34 16.34 15.35 -10.86
CA ILE A 34 15.75 16.07 -11.99
C ILE A 34 14.49 16.83 -11.54
N VAL A 35 13.62 16.21 -10.73
CA VAL A 35 12.43 16.86 -10.17
C VAL A 35 12.82 18.09 -9.34
N PHE A 36 13.88 18.00 -8.53
CA PHE A 36 14.39 19.15 -7.77
C PHE A 36 15.01 20.23 -8.66
N TYR A 37 15.77 19.88 -9.70
CA TYR A 37 16.34 20.86 -10.64
C TYR A 37 15.26 21.60 -11.43
N CYS A 38 14.14 20.95 -11.73
CA CYS A 38 12.99 21.61 -12.34
C CYS A 38 12.40 22.73 -11.45
N ASN A 39 12.60 22.69 -10.12
CA ASN A 39 12.17 23.78 -9.20
C ASN A 39 13.00 25.06 -9.34
N ALA A 40 14.14 25.03 -10.01
CA ALA A 40 14.90 26.25 -10.33
C ALA A 40 14.17 27.14 -11.35
N HIS A 41 13.15 26.61 -12.05
CA HIS A 41 12.30 27.40 -12.92
C HIS A 41 11.22 28.13 -12.09
N PRO A 42 11.06 29.47 -12.20
CA PRO A 42 10.21 30.28 -11.31
C PRO A 42 8.72 29.90 -11.30
N ARG A 43 8.24 29.16 -12.31
CA ARG A 43 6.88 28.59 -12.33
C ARG A 43 6.70 27.31 -11.51
N MET A 44 7.77 26.55 -11.29
CA MET A 44 7.76 25.30 -10.51
C MET A 44 7.98 25.56 -9.02
N ALA A 45 8.71 26.62 -8.66
CA ALA A 45 8.90 27.04 -7.27
C ALA A 45 7.57 27.28 -6.53
N VAL A 46 6.59 27.92 -7.19
CA VAL A 46 5.24 28.13 -6.65
C VAL A 46 4.51 26.79 -6.45
N LEU A 47 4.65 25.85 -7.40
CA LEU A 47 4.05 24.52 -7.28
C LEU A 47 4.64 23.76 -6.07
N THR A 48 5.96 23.81 -5.87
CA THR A 48 6.59 23.20 -4.69
C THR A 48 6.20 23.83 -3.37
N GLU A 49 6.02 25.15 -3.32
CA GLU A 49 5.55 25.80 -2.09
C GLU A 49 4.12 25.36 -1.75
N THR A 50 3.23 25.30 -2.74
CA THR A 50 1.85 24.80 -2.57
C THR A 50 1.83 23.34 -2.14
N VAL A 51 2.63 22.48 -2.79
CA VAL A 51 2.75 21.07 -2.42
C VAL A 51 3.33 20.92 -1.01
N SER A 52 4.33 21.73 -0.64
CA SER A 52 4.93 21.68 0.70
C SER A 52 3.96 22.12 1.79
N ARG A 53 3.10 23.12 1.52
CA ARG A 53 2.05 23.52 2.47
C ARG A 53 0.99 22.43 2.61
N ALA A 54 0.48 21.91 1.49
CA ALA A 54 -0.49 20.82 1.48
C ALA A 54 0.07 19.52 2.10
N ALA A 55 1.38 19.27 1.98
CA ALA A 55 2.03 18.06 2.50
C ALA A 55 1.87 17.91 4.02
N SER A 56 1.88 19.01 4.78
CA SER A 56 1.67 18.96 6.24
C SER A 56 0.27 18.42 6.58
N SER A 57 -0.76 18.95 5.93
CA SER A 57 -2.15 18.50 6.06
C SER A 57 -2.31 17.05 5.61
N ILE A 58 -1.63 16.66 4.52
CA ILE A 58 -1.63 15.30 3.99
C ILE A 58 -1.01 14.31 4.97
N LEU A 59 0.13 14.65 5.58
CA LEU A 59 0.81 13.78 6.52
C LEU A 59 -0.02 13.49 7.78
N HIS A 60 -0.67 14.52 8.34
CA HIS A 60 -1.56 14.33 9.50
C HIS A 60 -2.72 13.40 9.16
N PHE A 61 -3.34 13.60 8.00
CA PHE A 61 -4.41 12.73 7.54
C PHE A 61 -3.94 11.30 7.29
N LEU A 62 -2.78 11.14 6.62
CA LEU A 62 -2.20 9.83 6.34
C LEU A 62 -1.86 9.07 7.63
N ALA A 63 -1.41 9.76 8.68
CA ALA A 63 -1.17 9.16 9.98
C ALA A 63 -2.46 8.62 10.62
N LEU A 64 -3.54 9.40 10.60
CA LEU A 64 -4.86 8.97 11.09
C LEU A 64 -5.40 7.79 10.27
N PHE A 65 -5.32 7.88 8.94
CA PHE A 65 -5.68 6.80 8.03
C PHE A 65 -4.88 5.53 8.33
N GLY A 66 -3.56 5.65 8.50
CA GLY A 66 -2.68 4.53 8.81
C GLY A 66 -3.09 3.81 10.09
N ILE A 67 -3.33 4.54 11.18
CA ILE A 67 -3.74 3.96 12.47
C ILE A 67 -5.07 3.19 12.33
N LEU A 68 -6.09 3.80 11.71
CA LEU A 68 -7.39 3.15 11.48
C LEU A 68 -7.26 1.94 10.56
N TYR A 69 -6.45 2.05 9.50
CA TYR A 69 -6.21 0.99 8.54
C TYR A 69 -5.52 -0.21 9.18
N PHE A 70 -4.48 0.01 9.98
CA PHE A 70 -3.79 -1.06 10.70
C PHE A 70 -4.69 -1.73 11.75
N MET A 71 -5.54 -0.96 12.43
CA MET A 71 -6.51 -1.51 13.38
C MET A 71 -7.52 -2.43 12.69
N LEU A 72 -8.06 -2.02 11.54
CA LEU A 72 -8.96 -2.85 10.72
C LEU A 72 -8.23 -4.07 10.16
N ALA A 73 -6.96 -3.92 9.76
CA ALA A 73 -6.13 -5.04 9.30
C ALA A 73 -5.88 -6.07 10.40
N PHE A 74 -5.62 -5.63 11.63
CA PHE A 74 -5.47 -6.52 12.77
C PHE A 74 -6.77 -7.26 13.08
N MET A 75 -7.91 -6.56 13.06
CA MET A 75 -9.23 -7.16 13.25
C MET A 75 -9.54 -8.22 12.19
N ALA A 76 -9.27 -7.93 10.92
CA ALA A 76 -9.46 -8.87 9.82
C ALA A 76 -8.57 -10.12 9.97
N HIS A 77 -7.29 -9.92 10.29
CA HIS A 77 -6.33 -11.00 10.52
C HIS A 77 -6.78 -11.90 11.68
N TRP A 78 -7.21 -11.31 12.79
CA TRP A 78 -7.67 -12.06 13.97
C TRP A 78 -8.92 -12.88 13.68
N MET A 79 -9.89 -12.30 12.97
CA MET A 79 -11.20 -12.92 12.75
C MET A 79 -11.20 -13.91 11.58
N LEU A 80 -10.51 -13.60 10.48
CA LEU A 80 -10.55 -14.37 9.24
C LEU A 80 -9.29 -15.20 9.00
N GLY A 81 -8.19 -14.90 9.69
CA GLY A 81 -6.90 -15.55 9.47
C GLY A 81 -6.85 -17.07 9.67
N PRO A 82 -7.63 -17.67 10.60
CA PRO A 82 -7.68 -19.13 10.73
C PRO A 82 -8.33 -19.83 9.54
N GLU A 83 -9.32 -19.18 8.91
CA GLU A 83 -10.15 -19.78 7.85
C GLU A 83 -9.63 -19.43 6.45
N LEU A 84 -9.05 -18.25 6.29
CA LEU A 84 -8.62 -17.71 5.01
C LEU A 84 -7.09 -17.49 4.99
N PRO A 85 -6.35 -18.19 4.10
CA PRO A 85 -4.91 -17.99 3.97
C PRO A 85 -4.55 -16.56 3.54
N GLU A 86 -5.46 -15.86 2.84
CA GLU A 86 -5.33 -14.45 2.48
C GLU A 86 -5.20 -13.54 3.71
N PHE A 87 -5.75 -13.96 4.84
CA PHE A 87 -5.70 -13.24 6.11
C PHE A 87 -4.78 -13.94 7.12
N GLY A 88 -4.00 -14.95 6.71
CA GLY A 88 -3.22 -15.80 7.62
C GLY A 88 -1.98 -15.12 8.22
N THR A 89 -1.48 -14.06 7.62
CA THR A 89 -0.41 -13.21 8.19
C THR A 89 -0.80 -11.74 8.08
N ILE A 90 -0.32 -10.89 9.00
CA ILE A 90 -0.57 -9.44 8.93
C ILE A 90 -0.08 -8.86 7.58
N GLY A 91 1.04 -9.34 7.05
CA GLY A 91 1.58 -8.88 5.77
C GLY A 91 0.67 -9.23 4.59
N ASP A 92 0.07 -10.42 4.60
CA ASP A 92 -0.86 -10.85 3.55
C ASP A 92 -2.23 -10.18 3.70
N THR A 93 -2.71 -10.00 4.93
CA THR A 93 -3.90 -9.20 5.23
C THR A 93 -3.77 -7.78 4.69
N ILE A 94 -2.63 -7.10 4.91
CA ILE A 94 -2.40 -5.74 4.38
C ILE A 94 -2.42 -5.73 2.85
N LYS A 95 -1.78 -6.70 2.18
CA LYS A 95 -1.81 -6.80 0.71
C LYS A 95 -3.23 -6.97 0.20
N ASN A 96 -4.03 -7.79 0.87
CA ASN A 96 -5.42 -8.05 0.46
C ASN A 96 -6.35 -6.88 0.75
N LEU A 97 -6.20 -6.21 1.89
CA LEU A 97 -6.93 -4.97 2.16
C LEU A 97 -6.54 -3.85 1.19
N MET A 98 -5.27 -3.80 0.75
CA MET A 98 -4.83 -2.79 -0.23
C MET A 98 -5.47 -3.06 -1.60
N ARG A 99 -5.55 -4.32 -2.02
CA ARG A 99 -6.31 -4.74 -3.21
C ARG A 99 -7.78 -4.35 -3.10
N MET A 100 -8.39 -4.59 -1.94
CA MET A 100 -9.77 -4.23 -1.65
C MET A 100 -10.01 -2.71 -1.72
N THR A 101 -9.07 -1.90 -1.25
CA THR A 101 -9.12 -0.42 -1.38
C THR A 101 -9.15 0.04 -2.84
N PHE A 102 -8.42 -0.64 -3.74
CA PHE A 102 -8.43 -0.32 -5.17
C PHE A 102 -9.58 -0.97 -5.95
N GLY A 103 -10.51 -1.66 -5.27
CA GLY A 103 -11.63 -2.35 -5.90
C GLY A 103 -11.25 -3.62 -6.66
N ALA A 104 -10.01 -4.12 -6.50
CA ALA A 104 -9.65 -5.43 -7.00
C ALA A 104 -10.44 -6.48 -6.20
N PHE A 105 -11.30 -7.18 -6.92
CA PHE A 105 -12.45 -7.89 -6.38
C PHE A 105 -12.14 -8.77 -5.15
N LEU A 106 -13.13 -8.73 -4.27
CA LEU A 106 -13.54 -9.67 -3.22
C LEU A 106 -13.58 -11.17 -3.64
N HIS A 107 -12.89 -11.58 -4.69
CA HIS A 107 -12.78 -12.98 -5.12
C HIS A 107 -11.72 -13.68 -4.30
N VAL A 108 -12.04 -13.89 -3.03
CA VAL A 108 -11.53 -15.07 -2.37
C VAL A 108 -12.39 -16.20 -2.93
N ASP A 109 -11.87 -16.94 -3.91
CA ASP A 109 -12.55 -18.10 -4.52
C ASP A 109 -13.02 -19.13 -3.46
N LYS A 110 -12.48 -19.04 -2.23
CA LYS A 110 -12.82 -19.84 -1.06
C LYS A 110 -13.88 -19.27 -0.12
N VAL A 111 -14.36 -18.02 -0.28
CA VAL A 111 -15.44 -17.51 0.59
C VAL A 111 -16.74 -18.28 0.41
N ILE A 112 -16.92 -18.89 -0.77
CA ILE A 112 -18.07 -19.75 -1.09
C ILE A 112 -18.01 -21.09 -0.32
N GLU A 113 -16.84 -21.49 0.17
CA GLU A 113 -16.64 -22.72 0.95
C GLU A 113 -16.69 -22.50 2.48
N LEU A 114 -16.86 -21.26 2.94
CA LEU A 114 -16.97 -20.93 4.36
C LEU A 114 -18.33 -21.33 4.93
N ASP A 115 -18.36 -21.69 6.22
CA ASP A 115 -19.61 -21.84 6.98
C ASP A 115 -20.47 -20.56 6.89
N ASP A 116 -21.79 -20.71 6.81
CA ASP A 116 -22.74 -19.61 6.56
C ASP A 116 -22.52 -18.43 7.52
N LYS A 117 -22.14 -18.73 8.77
CA LYS A 117 -21.86 -17.73 9.80
C LYS A 117 -20.61 -16.91 9.51
N MET A 118 -19.53 -17.55 9.06
CA MET A 118 -18.27 -16.89 8.74
C MET A 118 -18.37 -16.07 7.45
N ALA A 119 -19.14 -16.54 6.48
CA ALA A 119 -19.44 -15.78 5.26
C ALA A 119 -20.17 -14.46 5.60
N VAL A 120 -21.20 -14.49 6.45
CA VAL A 120 -21.90 -13.28 6.91
C VAL A 120 -20.94 -12.32 7.63
N MET A 121 -20.08 -12.86 8.49
CA MET A 121 -19.12 -12.08 9.26
C MET A 121 -18.07 -11.40 8.35
N TYR A 122 -17.60 -12.10 7.32
CA TYR A 122 -16.73 -11.57 6.28
C TYR A 122 -17.40 -10.41 5.51
N TRP A 123 -18.63 -10.60 5.05
CA TRP A 123 -19.37 -9.56 4.32
C TRP A 123 -19.65 -8.32 5.18
N LEU A 124 -19.97 -8.52 6.46
CA LEU A 124 -20.15 -7.41 7.41
C LEU A 124 -18.84 -6.62 7.55
N PHE A 125 -17.73 -7.31 7.79
CA PHE A 125 -16.41 -6.67 7.84
C PHE A 125 -16.07 -5.94 6.54
N ALA A 126 -16.30 -6.57 5.38
CA ALA A 126 -16.05 -6.01 4.07
C ALA A 126 -16.82 -4.69 3.84
N VAL A 127 -18.10 -4.67 4.17
CA VAL A 127 -18.95 -3.46 4.06
C VAL A 127 -18.46 -2.38 5.04
N THR A 128 -18.18 -2.73 6.30
CA THR A 128 -17.66 -1.77 7.28
C THR A 128 -16.32 -1.19 6.84
N PHE A 129 -15.39 -2.01 6.39
CA PHE A 129 -14.10 -1.57 5.86
C PHE A 129 -14.28 -0.63 4.67
N MET A 130 -15.10 -1.02 3.69
CA MET A 130 -15.34 -0.19 2.50
C MET A 130 -15.95 1.16 2.87
N MET A 131 -16.93 1.18 3.78
CA MET A 131 -17.55 2.41 4.28
C MET A 131 -16.54 3.32 4.99
N VAL A 132 -15.75 2.76 5.91
CA VAL A 132 -14.76 3.55 6.67
C VAL A 132 -13.69 4.12 5.74
N ILE A 133 -13.14 3.30 4.84
CA ILE A 133 -12.09 3.74 3.90
C ILE A 133 -12.63 4.80 2.94
N TRP A 134 -13.83 4.58 2.39
CA TRP A 134 -14.46 5.55 1.51
C TRP A 134 -14.72 6.90 2.21
N LEU A 135 -15.32 6.89 3.40
CA LEU A 135 -15.57 8.11 4.18
C LEU A 135 -14.28 8.83 4.57
N THR A 136 -13.25 8.06 4.96
CA THR A 136 -11.95 8.61 5.32
C THR A 136 -11.32 9.27 4.09
N LEU A 137 -11.24 8.58 2.96
CA LEU A 137 -10.71 9.15 1.70
C LEU A 137 -11.53 10.35 1.20
N LEU A 138 -12.84 10.39 1.40
CA LEU A 138 -13.65 11.58 1.11
C LEU A 138 -13.31 12.75 2.03
N ASN A 139 -13.16 12.50 3.34
CA ASN A 139 -12.74 13.52 4.31
C ASN A 139 -11.35 14.07 3.98
N PHE A 140 -10.44 13.24 3.46
CA PHE A 140 -9.15 13.67 2.96
C PHE A 140 -9.27 14.68 1.82
N PHE A 141 -10.06 14.32 0.81
CA PHE A 141 -10.26 15.15 -0.38
C PHE A 141 -10.92 16.48 0.00
N LEU A 142 -11.90 16.43 0.91
CA LEU A 142 -12.54 17.62 1.45
C LEU A 142 -11.54 18.51 2.20
N ALA A 143 -10.69 17.92 3.05
CA ALA A 143 -9.68 18.68 3.79
C ALA A 143 -8.69 19.38 2.85
N ILE A 144 -8.22 18.70 1.79
CA ILE A 144 -7.33 19.31 0.80
C ILE A 144 -8.03 20.45 0.05
N ILE A 145 -9.29 20.26 -0.37
CA ILE A 145 -10.05 21.30 -1.06
C ILE A 145 -10.22 22.51 -0.14
N VAL A 146 -10.64 22.31 1.10
CA VAL A 146 -10.83 23.40 2.08
C VAL A 146 -9.50 24.12 2.40
N ASP A 147 -8.38 23.42 2.39
CA ASP A 147 -7.05 24.02 2.59
C ASP A 147 -6.56 24.79 1.33
N ALA A 148 -7.11 24.46 0.15
CA ALA A 148 -6.75 25.07 -1.13
C ALA A 148 -7.62 26.30 -1.51
N PHE A 149 -8.80 26.48 -0.89
CA PHE A 149 -9.77 27.55 -1.17
C PHE A 149 -9.98 28.46 0.04
#